data_AF-A0A3S7SGK0-F1
#
_entry.id   AF-A0A3S7SGK0-F1
#
_cell.length_a   1.000
_cell.length_b   1.000
_cell.length_c   1.000
_cell.angle_alpha   90.00
_cell.angle_beta   90.00
_cell.angle_gamma   90.00
#
_symmetry.space_group_name_H-M   'P 1'
#
loop_
_entity.id
_entity.type
_entity.pdbx_description
1 polymer ?
#
loop_
_entity_poly.entity_id
_entity_poly.type
_entity_poly.pdbx_seq_one_letter_code
_entity_poly.pdbx_strand_id
1 'polypeptide(L)'
;MFIYIIICSLMICASAIQLTMDGTTKMQQIWIAEYIGALIVQLFIYCWHSNEVLVMSCTVEGGLYKSSWWRRGVRVRRCIIMLGAHLNRRVVFSAGPFTNLNISTFIAILKGSYSYYAILNKN
;
A
#
# COMPACT_ATOMS: atom_id res chain seq x y z
N MET A 1 -1.53 3.53 -9.70
CA MET A 1 -1.60 3.41 -8.23
C MET A 1 -2.52 4.45 -7.60
N PHE A 2 -2.32 5.75 -7.81
CA PHE A 2 -3.26 6.77 -7.32
C PHE A 2 -4.70 6.56 -7.82
N ILE A 3 -4.89 6.38 -9.14
CA ILE A 3 -6.19 6.07 -9.76
C ILE A 3 -6.80 4.79 -9.16
N TYR A 4 -5.97 3.77 -8.89
CA TYR A 4 -6.42 2.51 -8.30
C TYR A 4 -6.98 2.70 -6.89
N ILE A 5 -6.31 3.49 -6.04
CA ILE A 5 -6.78 3.79 -4.69
C ILE A 5 -8.08 4.59 -4.73
N ILE A 6 -8.20 5.55 -5.65
CA ILE A 6 -9.44 6.30 -5.84
C ILE A 6 -10.58 5.36 -6.23
N ILE A 7 -10.38 4.49 -7.22
CA ILE A 7 -11.38 3.51 -7.66
C ILE A 7 -11.74 2.57 -6.50
N CYS A 8 -10.76 2.02 -5.77
CA CYS A 8 -11.04 1.17 -4.60
C CYS A 8 -11.84 1.91 -3.53
N SER A 9 -11.52 3.16 -3.23
CA SER A 9 -12.26 3.96 -2.25
C SER A 9 -13.71 4.19 -2.68
N LEU A 10 -13.94 4.52 -3.96
CA LEU A 10 -15.28 4.70 -4.52
C LEU A 10 -16.08 3.39 -4.51
N MET A 11 -15.45 2.28 -4.87
CA MET A 11 -16.09 0.97 -4.87
C MET A 11 -16.46 0.52 -3.45
N ILE A 12 -15.56 0.70 -2.47
CA ILE A 12 -15.83 0.38 -1.05
C ILE A 12 -17.00 1.24 -0.54
N CYS A 13 -17.01 2.54 -0.82
CA CYS A 13 -18.10 3.43 -0.41
C CYS A 13 -19.44 3.05 -1.07
N ALA A 14 -19.44 2.76 -2.38
CA ALA A 14 -20.66 2.37 -3.09
C ALA A 14 -21.23 1.03 -2.59
N SER A 15 -20.36 0.04 -2.35
CA SER A 15 -20.75 -1.26 -1.79
C SER A 15 -21.27 -1.13 -0.35
N ALA A 16 -20.67 -0.27 0.47
CA ALA A 16 -21.14 -0.01 1.83
C ALA A 16 -22.54 0.64 1.84
N ILE A 17 -22.82 1.58 0.93
CA ILE A 17 -24.13 2.21 0.80
C ILE A 17 -25.18 1.19 0.32
N GLN A 18 -24.84 0.34 -0.65
CA GLN A 18 -25.73 -0.72 -1.14
C GLN A 18 -26.15 -1.71 -0.03
N LEU A 19 -25.30 -1.95 0.97
CA LEU A 19 -25.63 -2.78 2.14
C LEU A 19 -26.67 -2.14 3.07
N THR A 20 -26.76 -0.80 3.09
CA THR A 20 -27.64 -0.03 3.96
C THR A 20 -28.98 0.33 3.29
N MET A 21 -29.10 0.24 1.96
CA MET A 21 -30.37 0.55 1.28
C MET A 21 -31.41 -0.55 1.49
N ASP A 22 -32.60 -0.15 1.97
CA ASP A 22 -33.74 -1.04 2.14
C ASP A 22 -34.23 -1.56 0.78
N GLY A 23 -34.01 -2.86 0.52
CA GLY A 23 -34.39 -3.52 -0.74
C GLY A 23 -33.46 -4.65 -1.17
N THR A 24 -32.31 -4.84 -0.51
CA THR A 24 -31.39 -5.94 -0.86
C THR A 24 -31.82 -7.29 -0.29
N THR A 25 -31.94 -8.28 -1.16
CA THR A 25 -32.16 -9.69 -0.78
C THR A 25 -30.98 -10.22 0.04
N LYS A 26 -31.23 -11.14 0.98
CA LYS A 26 -30.17 -11.78 1.82
C LYS A 26 -29.01 -12.34 1.01
N MET A 27 -29.30 -12.93 -0.16
CA MET A 27 -28.28 -13.42 -1.09
C MET A 27 -27.39 -12.28 -1.59
N GLN A 28 -27.97 -11.15 -1.99
CA GLN A 28 -27.25 -9.99 -2.51
C GLN A 28 -26.34 -9.35 -1.45
N GLN A 29 -26.75 -9.33 -0.17
CA GLN A 29 -25.90 -8.87 0.93
C GLN A 29 -24.65 -9.74 1.10
N ILE A 30 -24.75 -11.07 0.91
CA ILE A 30 -23.61 -11.99 0.99
C ILE A 30 -22.61 -11.70 -0.14
N TRP A 31 -23.09 -11.54 -1.38
CA TRP A 31 -22.24 -11.19 -2.52
C TRP A 31 -21.50 -9.87 -2.32
N ILE A 32 -22.18 -8.84 -1.78
CA ILE A 32 -21.56 -7.55 -1.50
C ILE A 32 -20.50 -7.67 -0.39
N ALA A 33 -20.77 -8.46 0.65
CA ALA A 33 -19.80 -8.70 1.73
C ALA A 33 -18.54 -9.42 1.22
N GLU A 34 -18.70 -10.44 0.37
CA GLU A 34 -17.58 -11.14 -0.27
C GLU A 34 -16.76 -10.18 -1.15
N TYR A 35 -17.44 -9.33 -1.92
CA TYR A 35 -16.78 -8.33 -2.78
C TYR A 35 -15.96 -7.31 -1.98
N ILE A 36 -16.50 -6.81 -0.86
CA ILE A 36 -15.77 -5.92 0.06
C ILE A 36 -14.55 -6.65 0.66
N GLY A 37 -14.72 -7.92 1.06
CA GLY A 37 -13.63 -8.74 1.57
C GLY A 37 -12.49 -8.89 0.55
N ALA A 38 -12.82 -9.20 -0.71
CA ALA A 38 -11.85 -9.30 -1.79
C ALA A 38 -11.08 -7.98 -2.02
N LEU A 39 -11.79 -6.85 -2.02
CA LEU A 39 -11.17 -5.52 -2.14
C LEU A 39 -10.19 -5.22 -1.00
N ILE A 40 -10.54 -5.58 0.24
CA ILE A 40 -9.67 -5.39 1.41
C ILE A 40 -8.40 -6.24 1.27
N VAL A 41 -8.54 -7.52 0.90
CA VAL A 41 -7.38 -8.42 0.69
C VAL A 41 -6.47 -7.89 -0.40
N GLN A 42 -7.05 -7.44 -1.52
CA GLN A 42 -6.28 -6.88 -2.63
C GLN A 42 -5.51 -5.63 -2.19
N LEU A 43 -6.15 -4.69 -1.49
CA LEU A 43 -5.49 -3.50 -0.96
C LEU A 43 -4.38 -3.85 0.03
N PHE A 44 -4.60 -4.83 0.90
CA PHE A 44 -3.59 -5.30 1.85
C PHE A 44 -2.35 -5.85 1.14
N ILE A 45 -2.53 -6.70 0.13
CA ILE A 45 -1.40 -7.27 -0.65
C ILE A 45 -0.59 -6.15 -1.31
N TYR A 46 -1.24 -5.14 -1.89
CA TYR A 46 -0.54 -4.00 -2.49
C TYR A 46 0.26 -3.20 -1.47
N CYS A 47 -0.34 -2.84 -0.32
CA CYS A 47 0.34 -2.10 0.73
C CYS A 47 1.48 -2.89 1.37
N TRP A 48 1.31 -4.21 1.53
CA TRP A 48 2.34 -5.11 2.04
C TRP A 48 3.53 -5.19 1.10
N HIS A 49 3.28 -5.49 -0.18
CA HIS A 49 4.34 -5.65 -1.17
C HIS A 49 5.09 -4.34 -1.43
N SER A 50 4.39 -3.21 -1.41
CA SER A 50 5.01 -1.88 -1.47
C SER A 50 5.96 -1.65 -0.29
N ASN A 51 5.55 -2.01 0.92
CA ASN A 51 6.36 -1.87 2.12
C ASN A 51 7.59 -2.81 2.11
N GLU A 52 7.43 -4.06 1.69
CA GLU A 52 8.54 -5.01 1.52
C GLU A 52 9.59 -4.48 0.54
N VAL A 53 9.15 -3.98 -0.62
CA VAL A 53 10.06 -3.40 -1.64
C VAL A 53 10.82 -2.20 -1.06
N LEU A 54 10.15 -1.36 -0.28
CA LEU A 54 10.78 -0.22 0.40
C LEU A 54 11.86 -0.67 1.39
N VAL A 55 11.55 -1.65 2.23
CA VAL A 55 12.47 -2.21 3.23
C VAL A 55 13.67 -2.88 2.54
N MET A 56 13.42 -3.64 1.48
CA MET A 56 14.48 -4.31 0.74
C MET A 56 15.39 -3.30 0.02
N SER A 57 14.82 -2.24 -0.57
CA SER A 57 15.59 -1.14 -1.15
C SER A 57 16.55 -0.50 -0.13
N CYS A 58 16.09 -0.24 1.09
CA CYS A 58 16.94 0.30 2.16
C CYS A 58 18.00 -0.71 2.64
N THR A 59 17.64 -2.00 2.68
CA THR A 59 18.54 -3.06 3.13
C THR A 59 19.68 -3.31 2.15
N VAL A 60 19.40 -3.27 0.85
CA VAL A 60 20.40 -3.44 -0.22
C VAL A 60 21.42 -2.30 -0.22
N GLU A 61 20.96 -1.06 0.00
CA GLU A 61 21.85 0.10 0.17
C GLU A 61 22.82 -0.10 1.34
N GLY A 62 22.31 -0.45 2.53
CA GLY A 62 23.14 -0.70 3.71
C GLY A 62 24.05 -1.93 3.59
N GLY A 63 23.60 -2.98 2.89
CA GLY A 63 24.37 -4.20 2.65
C GLY A 63 25.62 -3.97 1.81
N LEU A 64 25.58 -3.01 0.88
CA LEU A 64 26.72 -2.66 0.03
C LEU A 64 27.94 -2.25 0.87
N TYR A 65 27.71 -1.43 1.89
CA TYR A 65 28.75 -0.90 2.78
C TYR A 65 29.21 -1.88 3.86
N LYS A 66 28.41 -2.92 4.15
CA LYS A 66 28.81 -4.02 5.07
C LYS A 66 29.81 -4.99 4.44
N SER A 67 29.98 -4.96 3.11
CA SER A 67 31.06 -5.71 2.47
C SER A 67 32.43 -5.11 2.81
N SER A 68 33.51 -5.88 2.73
CA SER A 68 34.89 -5.37 2.87
C SER A 68 35.34 -4.55 1.65
N TRP A 69 34.47 -3.64 1.16
CA TRP A 69 34.66 -2.83 -0.04
C TRP A 69 35.92 -1.96 0.04
N TRP A 70 36.26 -1.47 1.24
CA TRP A 70 37.49 -0.72 1.49
C TRP A 70 38.76 -1.57 1.32
N ARG A 71 38.68 -2.90 1.28
CA ARG A 71 39.86 -3.76 1.02
C ARG A 71 39.99 -4.13 -0.46
N ARG A 72 39.01 -3.79 -1.30
CA ARG A 72 39.03 -4.05 -2.75
C ARG A 72 39.76 -2.93 -3.53
N GLY A 73 40.17 -3.25 -4.76
CA GLY A 73 40.88 -2.34 -5.65
C GLY A 73 40.06 -1.12 -6.10
N VAL A 74 40.75 -0.09 -6.60
CA VAL A 74 40.19 1.24 -6.93
C VAL A 74 39.01 1.17 -7.89
N ARG A 75 39.06 0.30 -8.91
CA ARG A 75 37.97 0.10 -9.87
C ARG A 75 36.68 -0.36 -9.17
N VAL A 76 36.79 -1.35 -8.28
CA VAL A 76 35.64 -1.93 -7.58
C VAL A 76 35.05 -0.93 -6.58
N ARG A 77 35.90 -0.16 -5.88
CA ARG A 77 35.42 0.91 -4.99
C ARG A 77 34.62 1.98 -5.74
N ARG A 78 35.08 2.42 -6.92
CA ARG A 78 34.32 3.36 -7.76
C ARG A 78 32.96 2.79 -8.18
N CYS A 79 32.90 1.53 -8.61
CA CYS A 79 31.63 0.88 -8.95
C CYS A 79 30.68 0.82 -7.75
N ILE A 80 31.18 0.48 -6.56
CA ILE A 80 30.37 0.41 -5.33
C ILE A 80 29.82 1.77 -4.94
N ILE A 81 30.61 2.85 -5.06
CA ILE A 81 30.15 4.22 -4.78
C ILE A 81 29.07 4.65 -5.78
N MET A 82 29.26 4.39 -7.07
CA MET A 82 28.25 4.71 -8.10
C MET A 82 26.97 3.90 -7.89
N LEU A 83 27.09 2.62 -7.54
CA LEU A 83 25.97 1.75 -7.23
C LEU A 83 25.24 2.20 -5.97
N GLY A 84 25.95 2.60 -4.91
CA GLY A 84 25.37 3.18 -3.70
C GLY A 84 24.61 4.48 -3.99
N ALA A 85 25.17 5.38 -4.80
CA ALA A 85 24.49 6.60 -5.24
C ALA A 85 23.21 6.32 -6.04
N HIS A 86 23.21 5.26 -6.86
CA HIS A 86 22.03 4.83 -7.60
C HIS A 86 20.96 4.20 -6.70
N LEU A 87 21.37 3.35 -5.75
CA LEU A 87 20.49 2.66 -4.80
C LEU A 87 19.88 3.59 -3.74
N ASN A 88 20.54 4.70 -3.43
CA ASN A 88 20.01 5.74 -2.52
C ASN A 88 18.72 6.39 -3.06
N ARG A 89 18.40 6.20 -4.35
CA ARG A 89 17.07 6.54 -4.86
C ARG A 89 16.05 5.54 -4.33
N ARG A 90 15.49 5.84 -3.16
CA ARG A 90 14.44 5.03 -2.52
C ARG A 90 13.32 4.72 -3.51
N VAL A 91 13.12 3.43 -3.77
CA VAL A 91 11.98 2.96 -4.56
C VAL A 91 10.76 3.01 -3.66
N VAL A 92 10.13 4.18 -3.59
CA VAL A 92 8.88 4.37 -2.84
C VAL A 92 7.73 4.32 -3.83
N PHE A 93 6.84 3.33 -3.66
CA PHE A 93 5.54 3.37 -4.30
C PHE A 93 4.70 4.44 -3.58
N SER A 94 4.73 5.66 -4.12
CA SER A 94 3.90 6.75 -3.62
C SER A 94 2.57 6.79 -4.36
N ALA A 95 1.48 6.98 -3.64
CA ALA A 95 0.16 7.25 -4.20
C ALA A 95 0.07 8.73 -4.62
N GLY A 96 0.83 9.10 -5.65
CA GLY A 96 0.98 10.50 -6.07
C GLY A 96 1.70 11.36 -5.01
N PRO A 97 1.57 12.70 -5.06
CA PRO A 97 2.22 13.61 -4.11
C PRO A 97 1.60 13.61 -2.70
N PHE A 98 0.56 12.82 -2.47
CA PHE A 98 -0.29 12.94 -1.29
C PHE A 98 0.11 11.98 -0.16
N THR A 99 0.39 10.69 -0.46
CA THR A 99 0.67 9.68 0.58
C THR A 99 1.55 8.53 0.06
N ASN A 100 2.45 8.00 0.90
CA ASN A 100 3.18 6.77 0.58
C ASN A 100 2.33 5.53 0.84
N LEU A 101 2.40 4.53 -0.04
CA LEU A 101 1.66 3.27 0.10
C LEU A 101 2.32 2.35 1.12
N ASN A 102 1.96 2.51 2.40
CA ASN A 102 2.40 1.65 3.49
C ASN A 102 1.21 1.04 4.24
N ILE A 103 1.50 0.11 5.15
CA ILE A 103 0.51 -0.50 6.06
C ILE A 103 -0.23 0.55 6.90
N SER A 104 0.44 1.67 7.25
CA SER A 104 -0.19 2.78 7.97
C SER A 104 -1.35 3.41 7.19
N THR A 105 -1.17 3.65 5.88
CA THR A 105 -2.23 4.15 5.00
C THR A 105 -3.40 3.17 4.87
N PHE A 106 -3.13 1.85 4.82
CA PHE A 106 -4.19 0.84 4.83
C PHE A 106 -5.06 0.94 6.08
N ILE A 107 -4.43 1.04 7.26
CA ILE A 107 -5.15 1.19 8.53
C ILE A 107 -5.94 2.51 8.56
N ALA A 108 -5.38 3.60 8.02
CA ALA A 108 -6.07 4.89 7.94
C ALA A 108 -7.32 4.81 7.05
N ILE A 109 -7.24 4.13 5.91
CA ILE A 109 -8.39 3.91 5.02
C ILE A 109 -9.47 3.10 5.73
N LEU A 110 -9.12 1.98 6.38
CA LEU A 110 -10.08 1.16 7.12
C LEU A 110 -10.77 1.93 8.26
N LYS A 111 -10.00 2.71 9.04
CA LYS A 111 -10.55 3.55 10.10
C LYS A 111 -11.49 4.62 9.55
N GLY A 112 -11.12 5.24 8.43
CA GLY A 112 -11.97 6.22 7.74
C GLY A 112 -13.28 5.61 7.28
N SER A 113 -13.24 4.45 6.61
CA SER A 113 -14.43 3.73 6.15
C SER A 113 -15.35 3.33 7.31
N TYR A 114 -14.80 2.80 8.41
CA TYR A 114 -15.60 2.45 9.59
C TYR A 114 -16.23 3.69 10.24
N SER A 115 -15.49 4.80 10.35
CA SER A 115 -16.03 6.06 10.87
C SER A 115 -17.19 6.56 10.02
N TYR A 116 -17.09 6.47 8.69
CA TYR A 116 -18.16 6.88 7.77
C TYR A 116 -19.40 6.00 7.92
N TYR A 117 -19.20 4.67 7.99
CA TYR A 117 -20.28 3.72 8.28
C TYR A 117 -20.96 4.01 9.64
N ALA A 118 -20.17 4.24 10.69
CA ALA A 118 -20.69 4.54 12.01
C ALA A 118 -21.51 5.83 12.06
N ILE A 119 -21.17 6.84 11.25
CA ILE A 119 -21.97 8.08 11.12
C ILE A 119 -23.29 7.77 10.41
N LEU A 120 -23.26 7.04 9.29
CA LEU A 120 -24.45 6.70 8.53
C LEU A 120 -25.43 5.82 9.30
N ASN A 121 -24.93 4.86 10.09
CA ASN A 121 -25.76 3.96 10.90
C ASN A 121 -26.33 4.63 12.17
N LYS A 122 -25.95 5.87 12.47
CA LYS A 122 -26.44 6.60 13.65
C LYS A 122 -27.67 7.48 13.35
N ASN A 123 -28.08 7.53 12.08
CA ASN A 123 -29.36 8.09 11.60
C ASN A 123 -30.33 6.95 11.31
#